data_AF-A0A820IPY2-F1
#
_entry.id   AF-A0A820IPY2-F1
#
_cell.length_a   1.000
_cell.length_b   1.000
_cell.length_c   1.000
_cell.angle_alpha   90.00
_cell.angle_beta   90.00
_cell.angle_gamma   90.00
#
_symmetry.space_group_name_H-M   'P 1'
#
loop_
_entity.id
_entity.type
_entity.pdbx_description
1 polymer ?
#
loop_
_entity_poly.entity_id
_entity_poly.type
_entity_poly.pdbx_seq_one_letter_code
_entity_poly.pdbx_strand_id
1 'polypeptide(L)'
;FPAIVIADMVDHDGIFEMALGGFMNARATDRAYIPTEYEHAANCLTHGCLIIPAFIAAQRLVIRANTTEEYWSSIIYGNALILLFSFSTIFHCSCFHPTYRDSRLRHLLHRIDRAVIYIFISSSYTPWLLLRPAQSISISTTITIVWTMSLLGITYQLLYHERYKLIETCCYIIVGLFPAIVIADMVCL
;
A
#
# COMPACT_ATOMS: atom_id res chain seq x y z
N PHE A 1 2.15 -17.72 5.15
CA PHE A 1 2.42 -19.11 5.59
C PHE A 1 3.69 -19.76 5.02
N PRO A 2 4.40 -19.29 3.96
CA PRO A 2 5.67 -19.93 3.59
C PRO A 2 6.93 -19.30 4.25
N ALA A 3 6.83 -18.13 4.88
CA ALA A 3 8.01 -17.47 5.48
C ALA A 3 8.44 -18.06 6.84
N ILE A 4 7.53 -18.71 7.57
CA ILE A 4 7.80 -19.24 8.92
C ILE A 4 8.51 -20.60 8.86
N VAL A 5 8.26 -21.42 7.83
CA VAL A 5 8.86 -22.76 7.69
C VAL A 5 10.33 -22.70 7.29
N ILE A 6 10.78 -21.61 6.65
CA ILE A 6 12.20 -21.43 6.29
C ILE A 6 13.04 -21.05 7.51
N ALA A 7 12.45 -20.38 8.52
CA ALA A 7 13.18 -19.99 9.72
C ALA A 7 13.49 -21.16 10.66
N ASP A 8 12.60 -22.17 10.74
CA ASP A 8 12.77 -23.33 11.62
C ASP A 8 13.73 -24.41 11.07
N MET A 9 14.05 -24.40 9.77
CA MET A 9 14.99 -25.36 9.16
C MET A 9 16.45 -24.89 9.16
N VAL A 10 16.75 -23.68 9.65
CA VAL A 10 18.07 -23.02 9.55
C VAL A 10 18.72 -22.83 10.94
N ASP A 11 18.27 -23.57 11.97
CA ASP A 11 18.72 -23.36 13.36
C ASP A 11 20.04 -24.09 13.72
N HIS A 12 20.75 -24.68 12.75
CA HIS A 12 21.91 -25.55 13.03
C HIS A 12 23.30 -25.01 12.69
N ASP A 13 23.41 -23.91 11.93
CA ASP A 13 24.70 -23.36 11.49
C ASP A 13 24.89 -21.93 12.01
N GLY A 14 25.55 -21.76 13.16
CA GLY A 14 25.94 -20.45 13.72
C GLY A 14 26.80 -19.57 12.80
N ILE A 15 27.18 -20.08 11.63
CA ILE A 15 27.85 -19.34 10.55
C ILE A 15 26.87 -18.37 9.87
N PHE A 16 25.57 -18.69 9.79
CA PHE A 16 24.57 -17.85 9.13
C PHE A 16 24.19 -16.61 9.98
N GLU A 17 24.00 -16.80 11.29
CA GLU A 17 23.83 -15.71 12.26
C GLU A 17 25.06 -14.77 12.28
N MET A 18 26.28 -15.32 12.18
CA MET A 18 27.50 -14.52 12.16
C MET A 18 27.68 -13.71 10.86
N ALA A 19 27.17 -14.23 9.72
CA ALA A 19 27.25 -13.55 8.43
C ALA A 19 26.15 -12.48 8.23
N LEU A 20 24.97 -12.67 8.81
CA LEU A 20 23.82 -11.77 8.66
C LEU A 20 23.55 -10.85 9.86
N GLY A 21 24.23 -11.05 10.99
CA GLY A 21 24.05 -10.24 12.20
C GLY A 21 24.30 -8.73 12.00
N GLY A 22 24.98 -8.33 10.93
CA GLY A 22 25.13 -6.92 10.53
C GLY A 22 23.94 -6.35 9.76
N PHE A 23 23.10 -7.19 9.15
CA PHE A 23 21.97 -6.78 8.29
C PHE A 23 20.60 -6.98 8.96
N MET A 24 20.51 -7.84 9.97
CA MET A 24 19.27 -8.18 10.65
C MET A 24 19.08 -7.38 11.93
N ASN A 25 17.82 -7.04 12.22
CA ASN A 25 17.45 -6.51 13.53
C ASN A 25 17.56 -7.60 14.60
N ALA A 26 17.82 -7.18 15.84
CA ALA A 26 17.74 -8.07 16.99
C ALA A 26 16.33 -8.69 17.11
N ARG A 27 16.22 -9.87 17.72
CA ARG A 27 14.92 -10.54 17.97
C ARG A 27 13.93 -9.54 18.58
N ALA A 28 12.68 -9.65 18.15
CA ALA A 28 11.60 -8.79 18.62
C ALA A 28 11.53 -8.82 20.16
N THR A 29 11.54 -7.64 20.76
CA THR A 29 11.36 -7.42 22.21
C THR A 29 10.02 -6.71 22.44
N ASP A 30 9.61 -6.49 23.69
CA ASP A 30 8.40 -5.71 24.03
C ASP A 30 8.49 -4.21 23.68
N ARG A 31 9.50 -3.80 22.91
CA ARG A 31 9.70 -2.43 22.44
C ARG A 31 9.17 -2.26 21.02
N ALA A 32 8.88 -1.02 20.65
CA ALA A 32 8.53 -0.70 19.28
C ALA A 32 9.67 -1.09 18.32
N TYR A 33 9.31 -1.74 17.22
CA TYR A 33 10.24 -2.11 16.15
C TYR A 33 10.93 -0.88 15.57
N ILE A 34 12.25 -0.95 15.41
CA ILE A 34 13.09 0.12 14.84
C ILE A 34 13.73 -0.42 13.57
N PRO A 35 13.35 0.07 12.38
CA PRO A 35 13.93 -0.42 11.12
C PRO A 35 15.43 -0.12 11.01
N THR A 36 16.17 -1.03 10.38
CA THR A 36 17.58 -0.81 10.03
C THR A 36 17.75 0.07 8.78
N GLU A 37 18.96 0.58 8.54
CA GLU A 37 19.26 1.33 7.31
C GLU A 37 19.13 0.45 6.06
N TYR A 38 19.47 -0.85 6.17
CA TYR A 38 19.30 -1.81 5.08
C TYR A 38 17.83 -2.05 4.74
N GLU A 39 16.95 -2.10 5.73
CA GLU A 39 15.50 -2.19 5.49
C GLU A 39 14.97 -0.96 4.78
N HIS A 40 15.41 0.24 5.17
CA HIS A 40 15.07 1.46 4.46
C HIS A 40 15.59 1.45 3.01
N ALA A 41 16.75 0.86 2.77
CA ALA A 41 17.36 0.81 1.44
C ALA A 41 16.62 -0.19 0.55
N ALA A 42 16.31 -1.36 1.10
CA ALA A 42 15.49 -2.37 0.44
C ALA A 42 14.12 -1.80 0.08
N ASN A 43 13.44 -1.08 0.98
CA ASN A 43 12.15 -0.47 0.70
C ASN A 43 12.24 0.67 -0.35
N CYS A 44 13.26 1.54 -0.28
CA CYS A 44 13.48 2.58 -1.29
C CYS A 44 13.75 1.93 -2.68
N LEU A 45 14.47 0.79 -2.74
CA LEU A 45 14.72 0.05 -3.98
C LEU A 45 13.46 -0.64 -4.53
N THR A 46 12.75 -1.40 -3.71
CA THR A 46 11.57 -2.16 -4.16
C THR A 46 10.47 -1.23 -4.65
N HIS A 47 10.19 -0.14 -3.94
CA HIS A 47 9.19 0.83 -4.35
C HIS A 47 9.69 1.71 -5.51
N GLY A 48 10.95 2.16 -5.46
CA GLY A 48 11.54 3.02 -6.48
C GLY A 48 11.60 2.35 -7.86
N CYS A 49 12.00 1.07 -7.90
CA CYS A 49 12.01 0.30 -9.14
C CYS A 49 10.61 0.12 -9.76
N LEU A 50 9.54 0.16 -8.96
CA LEU A 50 8.17 -0.03 -9.43
C LEU A 50 7.52 1.26 -9.97
N ILE A 51 8.12 2.43 -9.75
CA ILE A 51 7.61 3.70 -10.30
C ILE A 51 7.60 3.67 -11.84
N ILE A 52 8.70 3.23 -12.46
CA ILE A 52 8.84 3.19 -13.93
C ILE A 52 7.79 2.28 -14.59
N PRO A 53 7.66 0.99 -14.21
CA PRO A 53 6.62 0.13 -14.79
C PRO A 53 5.21 0.63 -14.46
N ALA A 54 4.96 1.21 -13.28
CA ALA A 54 3.67 1.81 -12.96
C ALA A 54 3.32 2.97 -13.91
N PHE A 55 4.28 3.85 -14.19
CA PHE A 55 4.10 4.96 -15.13
C PHE A 55 3.83 4.46 -16.56
N ILE A 56 4.62 3.51 -17.04
CA ILE A 56 4.42 2.90 -18.37
C ILE A 56 3.05 2.21 -18.46
N ALA A 57 2.67 1.44 -17.44
CA ALA A 57 1.37 0.77 -17.38
C ALA A 57 0.22 1.78 -17.40
N ALA A 58 0.29 2.84 -16.59
CA ALA A 58 -0.72 3.91 -16.58
C ALA A 58 -0.89 4.55 -17.95
N GLN A 59 0.20 4.89 -18.65
CA GLN A 59 0.13 5.42 -20.01
C GLN A 59 -0.50 4.42 -20.99
N ARG A 60 -0.12 3.13 -20.91
CA ARG A 60 -0.66 2.08 -21.78
C ARG A 60 -2.16 1.87 -21.56
N LEU A 61 -2.64 1.97 -20.33
CA LEU A 61 -4.07 1.90 -20.00
C LEU A 61 -4.84 3.05 -20.65
N VAL A 62 -4.36 4.29 -20.48
CA VAL A 62 -4.99 5.47 -21.08
C VAL A 62 -5.03 5.41 -22.61
N ILE A 63 -3.94 4.96 -23.26
CA ILE A 63 -3.88 4.82 -24.72
C ILE A 63 -4.85 3.74 -25.24
N ARG A 64 -5.09 2.68 -24.46
CA ARG A 64 -5.99 1.59 -24.84
C ARG A 64 -7.46 1.86 -24.56
N ALA A 65 -7.79 2.88 -23.78
CA ALA A 65 -9.16 3.20 -23.45
C ALA A 65 -9.93 3.65 -24.69
N ASN A 66 -11.04 2.97 -24.98
CA ASN A 66 -11.95 3.26 -26.07
C ASN A 66 -13.27 3.86 -25.58
N THR A 67 -13.62 3.66 -24.29
CA THR A 67 -14.80 4.26 -23.67
C THR A 67 -14.44 5.30 -22.61
N THR A 68 -15.40 6.14 -22.26
CA THR A 68 -15.26 7.15 -21.20
C THR A 68 -14.95 6.49 -19.85
N GLU A 69 -15.59 5.36 -19.56
CA GLU A 69 -15.41 4.58 -18.34
C GLU A 69 -14.00 3.97 -18.27
N GLU A 70 -13.51 3.43 -19.39
CA GLU A 70 -12.14 2.91 -19.51
C GLU A 70 -11.11 4.02 -19.29
N TYR A 71 -11.35 5.20 -19.85
CA TYR A 71 -10.44 6.34 -19.72
C TYR A 71 -10.35 6.81 -18.25
N TRP A 72 -11.48 7.07 -17.60
CA TRP A 72 -11.49 7.51 -16.20
C TRP A 72 -10.96 6.46 -15.25
N SER A 73 -11.30 5.18 -15.45
CA SER A 73 -10.76 4.09 -14.65
C SER A 73 -9.24 3.99 -14.77
N SER A 74 -8.71 4.15 -15.98
CA SER A 74 -7.26 4.15 -16.26
C SER A 74 -6.55 5.31 -15.56
N ILE A 75 -7.12 6.52 -15.61
CA ILE A 75 -6.57 7.71 -14.96
C ILE A 75 -6.57 7.54 -13.44
N ILE A 76 -7.68 7.10 -12.85
CA ILE A 76 -7.82 6.95 -11.39
C ILE A 76 -6.85 5.89 -10.86
N TYR A 77 -6.87 4.69 -11.44
CA TYR A 77 -6.00 3.59 -11.00
C TYR A 77 -4.52 3.89 -11.28
N GLY A 78 -4.19 4.35 -12.48
CA GLY A 78 -2.82 4.61 -12.90
C GLY A 78 -2.14 5.69 -12.05
N ASN A 79 -2.81 6.82 -11.81
CA ASN A 79 -2.26 7.87 -10.95
C ASN A 79 -2.13 7.40 -9.50
N ALA A 80 -3.11 6.69 -8.95
CA ALA A 80 -3.02 6.17 -7.59
C ALA A 80 -1.82 5.21 -7.40
N LEU A 81 -1.55 4.36 -8.39
CA LEU A 81 -0.41 3.44 -8.38
C LEU A 81 0.93 4.18 -8.44
N ILE A 82 1.05 5.20 -9.30
CA ILE A 82 2.24 6.05 -9.38
C ILE A 82 2.46 6.80 -8.05
N LEU A 83 1.42 7.38 -7.47
CA LEU A 83 1.49 8.10 -6.20
C LEU A 83 1.91 7.17 -5.06
N LEU A 84 1.39 5.95 -5.01
CA LEU A 84 1.75 4.94 -4.00
C LEU A 84 3.26 4.68 -4.00
N PHE A 85 3.83 4.34 -5.16
CA PHE A 85 5.25 4.05 -5.23
C PHE A 85 6.11 5.31 -5.04
N SER A 86 5.66 6.46 -5.55
CA SER A 86 6.41 7.71 -5.45
C SER A 86 6.50 8.21 -4.00
N PHE A 87 5.39 8.29 -3.28
CA PHE A 87 5.40 8.77 -1.89
C PHE A 87 6.10 7.80 -0.95
N SER A 88 5.95 6.49 -1.15
CA SER A 88 6.68 5.49 -0.37
C SER A 88 8.19 5.58 -0.58
N THR A 89 8.61 5.75 -1.84
CA THR A 89 10.03 5.97 -2.18
C THR A 89 10.54 7.26 -1.53
N ILE A 90 9.85 8.39 -1.71
CA ILE A 90 10.26 9.68 -1.13
C ILE A 90 10.37 9.57 0.41
N PHE A 91 9.41 8.92 1.06
CA PHE A 91 9.43 8.72 2.51
C PHE A 91 10.65 7.89 2.94
N HIS A 92 10.89 6.72 2.35
CA HIS A 92 12.02 5.88 2.72
C HIS A 92 13.36 6.51 2.39
N CYS A 93 13.50 7.15 1.24
CA CYS A 93 14.76 7.78 0.88
C CYS A 93 15.03 9.03 1.76
N SER A 94 14.00 9.68 2.33
CA SER A 94 14.18 10.75 3.33
C SER A 94 14.83 10.28 4.64
N CYS A 95 14.82 8.98 4.94
CA CYS A 95 15.43 8.41 6.15
C CYS A 95 16.96 8.41 6.11
N PHE A 96 17.57 8.50 4.92
CA PHE A 96 19.03 8.54 4.76
C PHE A 96 19.65 9.91 4.95
N HIS A 97 18.84 10.97 4.96
CA HIS A 97 19.35 12.32 5.03
C HIS A 97 19.26 12.85 6.47
N PRO A 98 20.40 13.14 7.13
CA PRO A 98 20.44 13.47 8.56
C PRO A 98 19.60 14.70 8.92
N THR A 99 19.47 15.68 8.01
CA THR A 99 18.64 16.88 8.20
C THR A 99 17.14 16.58 8.27
N TYR A 100 16.67 15.48 7.66
CA TYR A 100 15.24 15.16 7.59
C TYR A 100 14.79 14.12 8.62
N ARG A 101 15.73 13.48 9.34
CA ARG A 101 15.48 12.38 10.28
C ARG A 101 14.42 12.69 11.35
N ASP A 102 14.41 13.93 11.87
CA ASP A 102 13.43 14.45 12.85
C ASP A 102 12.65 15.68 12.34
N SER A 103 12.53 15.83 11.02
CA SER A 103 11.83 16.98 10.45
C SER A 103 10.30 16.81 10.50
N ARG A 104 9.57 17.93 10.63
CA ARG A 104 8.12 17.97 10.41
C ARG A 104 7.71 17.41 9.05
N LEU A 105 8.57 17.59 8.05
CA LEU A 105 8.38 17.08 6.70
C LEU A 105 8.34 15.54 6.67
N ARG A 106 9.23 14.86 7.40
CA ARG A 106 9.22 13.39 7.50
C ARG A 106 7.92 12.88 8.13
N HIS A 107 7.45 13.51 9.20
CA HIS A 107 6.16 13.16 9.79
C HIS A 107 4.99 13.36 8.81
N LEU A 108 5.04 14.41 7.99
CA LEU A 108 4.04 14.64 6.95
C LEU A 108 4.13 13.56 5.85
N LEU A 109 5.32 13.25 5.35
CA LEU A 109 5.55 12.22 4.35
C LEU A 109 5.08 10.85 4.84
N HIS A 110 5.35 10.51 6.11
CA HIS A 110 4.87 9.27 6.71
C HIS A 110 3.34 9.18 6.76
N ARG A 111 2.66 10.30 7.07
CA ARG A 111 1.20 10.36 7.05
C ARG A 111 0.65 10.22 5.63
N ILE A 112 1.28 10.89 4.67
CA ILE A 112 0.88 10.84 3.25
C ILE A 112 1.04 9.43 2.72
N ASP A 113 2.19 8.78 2.94
CA ASP A 113 2.45 7.42 2.49
C ASP A 113 1.35 6.44 2.96
N ARG A 114 0.97 6.53 4.24
CA ARG A 114 -0.11 5.70 4.82
C ARG A 114 -1.50 6.07 4.32
N ALA A 115 -1.75 7.34 4.00
CA ALA A 115 -3.01 7.79 3.42
C ALA A 115 -3.15 7.34 1.96
N VAL A 116 -2.06 7.33 1.20
CA VAL A 116 -2.07 6.92 -0.22
C VAL A 116 -2.44 5.45 -0.38
N ILE A 117 -2.13 4.59 0.61
CA ILE A 117 -2.61 3.20 0.61
C ILE A 117 -4.15 3.12 0.54
N TYR A 118 -4.87 3.95 1.33
CA TYR A 118 -6.33 3.98 1.27
C TYR A 118 -6.85 4.44 -0.10
N ILE A 119 -6.23 5.48 -0.67
CA ILE A 119 -6.55 5.96 -2.02
C ILE A 119 -6.30 4.87 -3.06
N PHE A 120 -5.19 4.13 -2.93
CA PHE A 120 -4.85 3.05 -3.85
C PHE A 120 -5.86 1.90 -3.77
N ILE A 121 -6.28 1.51 -2.57
CA ILE A 121 -7.31 0.47 -2.40
C ILE A 121 -8.59 0.87 -3.14
N SER A 122 -9.13 2.06 -2.88
CA SER A 122 -10.35 2.51 -3.56
C SER A 122 -10.19 2.64 -5.08
N SER A 123 -9.04 3.16 -5.53
CA SER A 123 -8.72 3.30 -6.96
C SER A 123 -8.56 1.96 -7.67
N SER A 124 -8.07 0.92 -6.99
CA SER A 124 -7.92 -0.43 -7.55
C SER A 124 -9.25 -1.13 -7.81
N TYR A 125 -10.29 -0.78 -7.04
CA TYR A 125 -11.64 -1.30 -7.22
C TYR A 125 -12.43 -0.59 -8.33
N THR A 126 -12.13 0.68 -8.61
CA THR A 126 -12.83 1.47 -9.65
C THR A 126 -12.88 0.79 -11.02
N PRO A 127 -11.76 0.37 -11.67
CA PRO A 127 -11.83 -0.30 -12.98
C PRO A 127 -12.64 -1.60 -12.91
N TRP A 128 -12.52 -2.34 -11.80
CA TRP A 128 -13.17 -3.63 -11.63
C TRP A 128 -14.69 -3.51 -11.51
N LEU A 129 -15.15 -2.44 -10.87
CA LEU A 129 -16.56 -2.14 -10.68
C LEU A 129 -17.15 -1.45 -11.91
N LEU A 130 -16.46 -0.46 -12.48
CA LEU A 130 -17.00 0.40 -13.54
C LEU A 130 -17.03 -0.29 -14.92
N LEU A 131 -16.08 -1.17 -15.22
CA LEU A 131 -15.96 -1.82 -16.53
C LEU A 131 -16.79 -3.11 -16.66
N ARG A 132 -17.65 -3.40 -15.68
CA ARG A 132 -18.54 -4.55 -15.75
C ARG A 132 -19.69 -4.33 -16.76
N PRO A 133 -20.10 -5.36 -17.52
CA PRO A 133 -21.13 -5.24 -18.55
C PRO A 133 -22.51 -4.81 -18.03
N ALA A 134 -22.84 -5.14 -16.79
CA ALA A 134 -24.15 -4.85 -16.18
C ALA A 134 -24.03 -3.70 -15.18
N GLN A 135 -24.19 -2.45 -15.65
CA GLN A 135 -24.27 -1.28 -14.77
C GLN A 135 -25.56 -1.32 -13.93
N SER A 136 -25.51 -2.03 -12.81
CA SER A 136 -26.58 -2.08 -11.81
C SER A 136 -26.38 -0.96 -10.79
N ILE A 137 -27.47 -0.50 -10.18
CA ILE A 137 -27.47 0.36 -8.98
C ILE A 137 -26.49 -0.17 -7.91
N SER A 138 -26.38 -1.49 -7.78
CA SER A 138 -25.49 -2.13 -6.82
C SER A 138 -24.00 -1.79 -7.06
N ILE A 139 -23.58 -1.59 -8.32
CA ILE A 139 -22.21 -1.20 -8.65
C ILE A 139 -21.91 0.23 -8.21
N SER A 140 -22.79 1.18 -8.57
CA SER A 140 -22.63 2.59 -8.17
C SER A 140 -22.65 2.76 -6.65
N THR A 141 -23.50 2.02 -5.96
CA THR A 141 -23.52 1.97 -4.49
C THR A 141 -22.21 1.41 -3.93
N THR A 142 -21.69 0.32 -4.50
CA THR A 142 -20.43 -0.29 -4.05
C THR A 142 -19.26 0.67 -4.22
N ILE A 143 -19.11 1.32 -5.38
CA ILE A 143 -18.07 2.35 -5.61
C ILE A 143 -18.15 3.44 -4.53
N THR A 144 -19.36 3.95 -4.27
CA THR A 144 -19.57 4.99 -3.25
C THR A 144 -19.17 4.50 -1.85
N ILE A 145 -19.49 3.27 -1.49
CA ILE A 145 -19.09 2.67 -0.21
C ILE A 145 -17.57 2.54 -0.11
N VAL A 146 -16.90 2.05 -1.15
CA VAL A 146 -15.43 1.90 -1.13
C VAL A 146 -14.74 3.26 -0.94
N TRP A 147 -15.17 4.28 -1.68
CA TRP A 147 -14.57 5.61 -1.60
C TRP A 147 -14.87 6.31 -0.27
N THR A 148 -16.08 6.15 0.29
CA THR A 148 -16.40 6.69 1.62
C THR A 148 -15.61 6.01 2.72
N MET A 149 -15.47 4.68 2.68
CA MET A 149 -14.64 3.92 3.61
C MET A 149 -13.16 4.32 3.53
N SER A 150 -12.63 4.51 2.33
CA SER A 150 -11.28 5.01 2.10
C SER A 150 -11.09 6.42 2.69
N LEU A 151 -12.04 7.34 2.45
CA LEU A 151 -11.99 8.69 3.00
C LEU A 151 -12.02 8.69 4.53
N LEU A 152 -12.89 7.86 5.14
CA LEU A 152 -12.96 7.69 6.59
C LEU A 152 -11.64 7.14 7.15
N GLY A 153 -11.03 6.15 6.47
CA GLY A 153 -9.72 5.61 6.82
C GLY A 153 -8.62 6.67 6.78
N ILE A 154 -8.60 7.51 5.74
CA ILE A 154 -7.66 8.64 5.62
C ILE A 154 -7.89 9.65 6.75
N THR A 155 -9.14 10.04 7.02
CA THR A 155 -9.46 10.96 8.11
C THR A 155 -9.00 10.41 9.46
N TYR A 156 -9.28 9.13 9.74
CA TYR A 156 -8.80 8.45 10.94
C TYR A 156 -7.26 8.49 11.03
N GLN A 157 -6.58 8.17 9.94
CA GLN A 157 -5.12 8.15 9.88
C GLN A 157 -4.48 9.53 10.13
N LEU A 158 -5.11 10.58 9.65
CA LEU A 158 -4.64 11.95 9.84
C LEU A 158 -4.89 12.45 11.28
N LEU A 159 -5.99 12.04 11.93
CA LEU A 159 -6.36 12.46 13.28
C LEU A 159 -5.69 11.66 14.39
N TYR A 160 -5.55 10.35 14.23
CA TYR A 160 -5.12 9.40 15.28
C TYR A 160 -3.78 8.72 14.97
N HIS A 161 -2.93 9.39 14.18
CA HIS A 161 -1.64 8.87 13.71
C HIS A 161 -0.87 8.09 14.78
N GLU A 162 -0.60 6.81 14.50
CA GLU A 162 0.16 5.85 15.32
C GLU A 162 -0.36 5.56 16.75
N ARG A 163 -1.51 6.10 17.14
CA ARG A 163 -2.03 5.93 18.50
C ARG A 163 -2.56 4.52 18.76
N TYR A 164 -3.23 3.92 17.76
CA TYR A 164 -3.83 2.58 17.87
C TYR A 164 -3.49 1.71 16.65
N LYS A 165 -2.32 1.08 16.69
CA LYS A 165 -1.80 0.24 15.58
C LYS A 165 -2.76 -0.88 15.17
N LEU A 166 -3.39 -1.55 16.14
CA LEU A 166 -4.34 -2.65 15.86
C LEU A 166 -5.57 -2.16 15.09
N ILE A 167 -6.15 -1.03 15.50
CA ILE A 167 -7.34 -0.46 14.84
C ILE A 167 -6.98 -0.11 13.40
N GLU A 168 -5.81 0.47 13.17
CA GLU A 168 -5.35 0.82 11.84
C GLU A 168 -5.20 -0.41 10.94
N THR A 169 -4.59 -1.48 11.45
CA THR A 169 -4.48 -2.76 10.71
C THR A 169 -5.87 -3.34 10.40
N CYS A 170 -6.80 -3.32 11.36
CA CYS A 170 -8.18 -3.75 11.13
C CYS A 170 -8.88 -2.90 10.05
N CYS A 171 -8.71 -1.58 10.08
CA CYS A 171 -9.25 -0.67 9.07
C CYS A 171 -8.73 -1.03 7.67
N TYR A 172 -7.42 -1.27 7.51
CA TYR A 172 -6.87 -1.69 6.22
C TYR A 172 -7.48 -3.00 5.71
N ILE A 173 -7.64 -3.99 6.58
CA ILE A 173 -8.25 -5.27 6.22
C ILE A 173 -9.72 -5.07 5.82
N ILE A 174 -10.48 -4.27 6.55
CA ILE A 174 -11.89 -4.03 6.26
C ILE A 174 -12.06 -3.31 4.92
N VAL A 175 -11.32 -2.20 4.69
CA VAL A 175 -11.39 -1.45 3.44
C VAL A 175 -10.92 -2.29 2.25
N GLY A 176 -9.93 -3.16 2.47
CA GLY A 176 -9.43 -4.08 1.46
C GLY A 176 -10.39 -5.24 1.17
N LEU A 177 -10.99 -5.88 2.17
CA LEU A 177 -11.73 -7.13 1.99
C LEU A 177 -13.22 -6.93 1.75
N PHE A 178 -13.84 -5.94 2.38
CA PHE A 178 -15.28 -5.71 2.28
C PHE A 178 -15.76 -5.53 0.82
N PRO A 179 -15.11 -4.70 -0.01
CA PRO A 179 -15.50 -4.57 -1.41
C PRO A 179 -15.32 -5.87 -2.20
N ALA A 180 -14.27 -6.64 -1.91
CA ALA A 180 -13.98 -7.90 -2.60
C ALA A 180 -15.09 -8.96 -2.37
N ILE A 181 -15.69 -9.00 -1.19
CA ILE A 181 -16.80 -9.92 -0.88
C ILE A 181 -18.03 -9.58 -1.73
N VAL A 182 -18.40 -8.30 -1.78
CA VAL A 182 -19.55 -7.82 -2.58
C VAL A 182 -19.31 -8.10 -4.06
N ILE A 183 -18.09 -7.86 -4.51
CA ILE A 183 -17.62 -8.17 -5.86
C ILE A 183 -17.75 -9.67 -6.18
N ALA A 184 -17.32 -10.54 -5.28
CA ALA A 184 -17.35 -11.99 -5.48
C ALA A 184 -18.79 -12.51 -5.58
N ASP A 185 -19.69 -12.01 -4.74
CA ASP A 185 -21.12 -12.30 -4.81
C ASP A 185 -21.70 -11.91 -6.19
N MET A 186 -21.35 -10.73 -6.70
CA MET A 186 -21.74 -10.27 -8.04
C MET A 186 -21.10 -11.05 -9.21
N VAL A 187 -20.03 -11.84 -9.02
CA VAL A 187 -19.52 -12.75 -10.06
C VAL A 187 -20.32 -14.05 -10.09
N CYS A 188 -20.73 -14.52 -8.92
CA CYS A 188 -21.29 -15.87 -8.75
C CYS A 188 -22.78 -15.96 -9.09
N LEU A 189 -23.44 -14.82 -9.31
CA LEU A 189 -24.84 -14.67 -9.74
C LEU A 189 -24.91 -14.38 -11.24
#